data_AF-A0A0P9MZQ9-F1
#
_entry.id   AF-A0A0P9MZQ9-F1
#
_cell.length_a   1.000
_cell.length_b   1.000
_cell.length_c   1.000
_cell.angle_alpha   90.00
_cell.angle_beta   90.00
_cell.angle_gamma   90.00
#
_symmetry.space_group_name_H-M   'P 1'
#
loop_
_entity.id
_entity.type
_entity.pdbx_description
1 polymer ?
#
loop_
_entity_poly.entity_id
_entity_poly.type
_entity_poly.pdbx_seq_one_letter_code
_entity_poly.pdbx_strand_id
1 'polypeptide(L)'
;MQPDSLLTQAELDFIQSMQRNPQLNVRDSTRSLLVNGGIQIQDLLTKLAAHEQVTIHAQFENQQMNFPLHLVEDEFHALHLELGAPSIFEEGPKIRPWRLVMEEPIPLETEKGALTALWVHELSFKGVLLEYRK
;
A
#
# COMPACT_ATOMS: atom_id res chain seq x y z
N MET A 1 41.34 20.79 13.77
CA MET A 1 40.66 19.57 14.26
C MET A 1 39.57 19.25 13.26
N GLN A 2 39.75 18.21 12.44
CA GLN A 2 38.72 17.76 11.50
C GLN A 2 37.59 17.10 12.29
N PRO A 3 36.32 17.25 11.88
CA PRO A 3 35.22 16.61 12.58
C PRO A 3 35.40 15.10 12.47
N ASP A 4 35.41 14.42 13.61
CA ASP A 4 35.36 12.97 13.66
C ASP A 4 34.13 12.53 12.86
N SER A 5 34.38 11.86 11.73
CA SER A 5 33.32 11.29 10.92
C SER A 5 32.56 10.30 11.78
N LEU A 6 31.31 10.66 12.13
CA LEU A 6 30.39 9.83 12.91
C LEU A 6 30.18 8.44 12.34
N LEU A 7 30.52 8.25 11.06
CA LEU A 7 30.40 6.99 10.35
C LEU A 7 31.78 6.54 9.87
N THR A 8 32.08 5.28 10.14
CA THR A 8 33.23 4.57 9.60
C THR A 8 33.05 4.31 8.11
N GLN A 9 34.14 4.05 7.39
CA GLN A 9 34.10 3.75 5.96
C GLN A 9 33.23 2.51 5.66
N ALA A 10 33.27 1.50 6.53
CA ALA A 10 32.45 0.31 6.41
C ALA A 10 30.93 0.62 6.52
N GLU A 11 30.54 1.55 7.40
CA GLU A 11 29.15 1.98 7.54
C GLU A 11 28.69 2.82 6.34
N LEU A 12 29.57 3.67 5.79
CA LEU A 12 29.29 4.41 4.56
C LEU A 12 29.11 3.46 3.36
N ASP A 13 29.97 2.45 3.24
CA ASP A 13 29.87 1.45 2.19
C ASP A 13 28.58 0.61 2.33
N PHE A 14 28.17 0.29 3.56
CA PHE A 14 26.90 -0.36 3.84
C PHE A 14 25.69 0.51 3.44
N ILE A 15 25.65 1.78 3.84
CA ILE A 15 24.58 2.72 3.48
C ILE A 15 24.50 2.91 1.96
N GLN A 16 25.64 3.01 1.28
CA GLN A 16 25.69 3.12 -0.18
C GLN A 16 25.20 1.84 -0.86
N SER A 17 25.49 0.66 -0.29
CA SER A 17 24.96 -0.60 -0.81
C SER A 17 23.43 -0.70 -0.64
N MET A 18 22.86 -0.14 0.44
CA MET A 18 21.40 -0.02 0.59
C MET A 18 20.79 0.93 -0.44
N GLN A 19 21.43 2.06 -0.73
CA GLN A 19 20.94 3.02 -1.74
C GLN A 19 21.07 2.51 -3.18
N ARG A 20 22.08 1.66 -3.45
CA ARG A 20 22.27 1.00 -4.75
C ARG A 20 21.48 -0.30 -4.89
N ASN A 21 20.75 -0.72 -3.86
CA ASN A 21 19.85 -1.85 -3.98
C ASN A 21 18.51 -1.32 -4.52
N PRO A 22 18.20 -1.49 -5.82
CA PRO A 22 16.88 -1.13 -6.35
C PRO A 22 15.76 -1.97 -5.71
N GLN A 23 16.13 -2.94 -4.88
CA GLN A 23 15.26 -3.70 -3.99
C GLN A 23 14.72 -2.87 -2.80
N LEU A 24 14.83 -1.55 -2.75
CA LEU A 24 13.79 -0.77 -2.03
C LEU A 24 12.43 -0.85 -2.76
N ASN A 25 12.42 -1.33 -4.00
CA ASN A 25 11.31 -2.05 -4.62
C ASN A 25 11.49 -3.57 -4.46
N VAL A 26 11.82 -4.10 -3.26
CA VAL A 26 11.48 -5.49 -2.96
C VAL A 26 9.98 -5.51 -3.16
N ARG A 27 9.56 -6.08 -4.29
CA ARG A 27 8.21 -6.59 -4.49
C ARG A 27 7.90 -7.33 -3.23
N ASP A 28 7.04 -6.72 -2.43
CA ASP A 28 6.52 -7.30 -1.21
C ASP A 28 5.94 -8.65 -1.65
N SER A 29 6.67 -9.75 -1.43
CA SER A 29 6.32 -11.09 -1.90
C SER A 29 5.02 -11.61 -1.26
N THR A 30 4.38 -10.77 -0.44
CA THR A 30 3.03 -10.89 0.11
C THR A 30 1.93 -10.41 -0.85
N ARG A 31 2.26 -9.69 -1.94
CA ARG A 31 1.29 -9.10 -2.88
C ARG A 31 1.03 -9.93 -4.12
N SER A 32 1.85 -10.95 -4.40
CA SER A 32 1.63 -11.86 -5.51
C SER A 32 0.53 -12.86 -5.15
N LEU A 33 -0.46 -13.01 -6.03
CA LEU A 33 -1.55 -13.96 -5.86
C LEU A 33 -1.22 -15.26 -6.58
N LEU A 34 -0.93 -16.31 -5.82
CA LEU A 34 -0.83 -17.66 -6.36
C LEU A 34 -2.23 -18.23 -6.60
N VAL A 35 -2.68 -18.19 -7.85
CA VAL A 35 -3.93 -18.82 -8.27
C VAL A 35 -3.65 -20.27 -8.66
N ASN A 36 -3.91 -21.19 -7.72
CA ASN A 36 -3.88 -22.63 -8.00
C ASN A 36 -5.12 -23.02 -8.84
N GLY A 37 -5.04 -22.83 -10.15
CA GLY A 37 -6.05 -23.24 -11.12
C GLY A 37 -5.38 -23.96 -12.29
N GLY A 38 -6.15 -24.76 -13.04
CA GLY A 38 -5.66 -25.27 -14.32
C GLY A 38 -5.34 -24.12 -15.28
N ILE A 39 -4.51 -24.39 -16.30
CA ILE A 39 -4.02 -23.40 -17.30
C ILE A 39 -5.14 -22.51 -17.85
N GLN A 40 -6.35 -23.07 -18.04
CA GLN A 40 -7.52 -22.35 -18.55
C GLN A 40 -7.98 -21.18 -17.65
N ILE A 41 -7.91 -21.34 -16.32
CA ILE A 41 -8.31 -20.30 -15.37
C ILE A 41 -7.25 -19.19 -15.35
N GLN A 42 -5.98 -19.56 -15.38
CA GLN A 42 -4.89 -18.60 -15.45
C GLN A 42 -4.98 -17.77 -16.74
N ASP A 43 -5.13 -18.43 -17.90
CA ASP A 43 -5.29 -17.75 -19.19
C ASP A 43 -6.49 -16.80 -19.22
N LEU A 44 -7.62 -17.21 -18.62
CA LEU A 44 -8.80 -16.36 -18.52
C LEU A 44 -8.52 -15.13 -17.66
N LEU A 45 -7.98 -15.31 -16.47
CA LEU A 45 -7.70 -14.20 -15.55
C LEU A 45 -6.64 -13.25 -16.13
N THR A 46 -5.62 -13.77 -16.80
CA THR A 46 -4.62 -12.95 -17.50
C THR A 46 -5.26 -12.13 -18.62
N LYS A 47 -6.15 -12.73 -19.43
CA LYS A 47 -6.86 -11.99 -20.49
C LYS A 47 -7.79 -10.92 -19.93
N LEU A 48 -8.54 -11.26 -18.89
CA LEU A 48 -9.45 -10.32 -18.23
C LEU A 48 -8.66 -9.18 -17.58
N ALA A 49 -7.59 -9.46 -16.83
CA ALA A 49 -6.77 -8.43 -16.20
C ALA A 49 -6.06 -7.51 -17.20
N ALA A 50 -5.80 -7.99 -18.42
CA ALA A 50 -5.21 -7.18 -19.49
C ALA A 50 -6.20 -6.23 -20.19
N HIS A 51 -7.52 -6.48 -20.13
CA HIS A 51 -8.52 -5.75 -20.92
C HIS A 51 -9.66 -5.16 -20.09
N GLU A 52 -9.85 -5.64 -18.86
CA GLU A 52 -10.96 -5.32 -17.98
C GLU A 52 -10.48 -5.08 -16.54
N GLN A 53 -11.31 -4.41 -15.74
CA GLN A 53 -11.04 -4.25 -14.32
C GLN A 53 -11.53 -5.48 -13.56
N VAL A 54 -10.62 -6.42 -13.28
CA VAL A 54 -10.91 -7.60 -12.46
C VAL A 54 -10.65 -7.28 -11.00
N THR A 55 -11.59 -7.64 -10.12
CA THR A 55 -11.45 -7.50 -8.67
C THR A 55 -11.72 -8.82 -7.97
N ILE A 56 -11.03 -9.05 -6.85
CA ILE A 56 -11.41 -10.05 -5.86
C ILE A 56 -12.26 -9.37 -4.80
N HIS A 57 -13.43 -9.93 -4.58
CA HIS A 57 -14.37 -9.46 -3.58
C HIS A 57 -14.36 -10.41 -2.37
N ALA A 58 -14.18 -9.85 -1.19
CA ALA A 58 -14.20 -10.57 0.08
C ALA A 58 -15.18 -9.90 1.05
N GLN A 59 -15.81 -10.73 1.88
CA GLN A 59 -16.78 -10.33 2.90
C GLN A 59 -16.27 -10.81 4.25
N PHE A 60 -16.18 -9.91 5.21
CA PHE A 60 -15.68 -10.20 6.55
C PHE A 60 -16.44 -9.37 7.57
N GLU A 61 -17.16 -10.01 8.49
CA GLU A 61 -18.05 -9.34 9.46
C GLU A 61 -19.02 -8.37 8.75
N ASN A 62 -19.01 -7.09 9.14
CA ASN A 62 -19.78 -6.02 8.51
C ASN A 62 -18.99 -5.26 7.43
N GLN A 63 -17.91 -5.86 6.89
CA GLN A 63 -17.01 -5.19 5.96
C GLN A 63 -16.94 -5.91 4.62
N GLN A 64 -16.93 -5.08 3.56
CA GLN A 64 -16.75 -5.52 2.18
C GLN A 64 -15.38 -5.04 1.69
N MET A 65 -14.54 -5.95 1.22
CA MET A 65 -13.22 -5.63 0.69
C MET A 65 -13.15 -5.95 -0.80
N ASN A 66 -12.66 -5.01 -1.60
CA ASN A 66 -12.48 -5.16 -3.03
C ASN A 66 -11.02 -4.95 -3.40
N PHE A 67 -10.34 -6.02 -3.82
CA PHE A 67 -8.95 -6.00 -4.24
C PHE A 67 -8.89 -5.94 -5.76
N PRO A 68 -8.36 -4.87 -6.38
CA PRO A 68 -8.10 -4.89 -7.81
C PRO A 68 -6.98 -5.87 -8.14
N LEU A 69 -7.08 -6.54 -9.29
CA LEU A 69 -6.02 -7.38 -9.82
C LEU A 69 -5.21 -6.60 -10.85
N HIS A 70 -3.89 -6.73 -10.77
CA HIS A 70 -2.96 -6.17 -11.72
C HIS A 70 -2.17 -7.30 -12.38
N LEU A 71 -2.07 -7.26 -13.70
CA LEU A 71 -1.18 -8.14 -14.44
C LEU A 71 0.21 -7.51 -14.47
N VAL A 72 1.19 -8.21 -13.92
CA VAL A 72 2.58 -7.77 -13.89
C VAL A 72 3.48 -8.79 -14.55
N GLU A 73 4.55 -8.32 -15.15
CA GLU A 73 5.59 -9.16 -15.73
C GLU A 73 6.78 -9.22 -14.76
N ASP A 74 7.33 -10.42 -14.54
CA ASP A 74 8.54 -10.59 -13.74
C ASP A 74 9.84 -10.51 -14.55
N GLU A 75 10.96 -10.66 -13.86
CA GLU A 75 12.30 -10.60 -14.45
C GLU A 75 12.58 -11.74 -15.46
N PHE A 76 11.76 -12.80 -15.44
CA PHE A 76 11.83 -13.95 -16.36
C PHE A 76 10.76 -13.87 -17.46
N HIS A 77 10.10 -12.73 -17.64
CA HIS A 77 9.00 -12.53 -18.59
C HIS A 77 7.76 -13.40 -18.31
N ALA A 78 7.64 -13.93 -17.10
CA ALA A 78 6.43 -14.62 -16.68
C ALA A 78 5.39 -13.60 -16.19
N LEU A 79 4.16 -13.79 -16.65
CA LEU A 79 3.03 -12.95 -16.26
C LEU A 79 2.39 -13.49 -14.99
N HIS A 80 2.25 -12.62 -13.99
CA HIS A 80 1.65 -12.92 -12.70
C HIS A 80 0.56 -11.91 -12.35
N LEU A 81 -0.34 -12.33 -11.47
CA LEU A 81 -1.37 -11.45 -10.92
C LEU A 81 -0.92 -10.94 -9.55
N GLU A 82 -0.97 -9.63 -9.37
CA GLU A 82 -0.74 -8.96 -8.10
C GLU A 82 -2.04 -8.33 -7.58
N LEU A 83 -2.21 -8.35 -6.26
CA LEU A 83 -3.29 -7.65 -5.58
C LEU A 83 -2.90 -6.19 -5.38
N GLY A 84 -3.73 -5.28 -5.90
CA GLY A 84 -3.66 -3.88 -5.55
C GLY A 84 -4.29 -3.59 -4.18
N ALA A 85 -4.12 -2.35 -3.72
CA ALA A 85 -4.66 -1.91 -2.44
C ALA A 85 -6.20 -2.06 -2.40
N PRO A 86 -6.76 -2.67 -1.34
CA PRO A 86 -8.19 -2.89 -1.27
C PRO A 86 -8.96 -1.59 -1.03
N SER A 87 -10.14 -1.49 -1.64
CA SER A 87 -11.18 -0.59 -1.17
C SER A 87 -12.02 -1.29 -0.11
N ILE A 88 -12.03 -0.76 1.12
CA ILE A 88 -12.75 -1.33 2.26
C ILE A 88 -13.98 -0.48 2.57
N PHE A 89 -15.14 -1.12 2.58
CA PHE A 89 -16.41 -0.52 2.94
C PHE A 89 -16.98 -1.18 4.19
N GLU A 90 -17.69 -0.40 4.99
CA GLU A 90 -18.44 -0.87 6.15
C GLU A 90 -19.95 -0.81 5.83
N GLU A 91 -20.65 -1.89 6.14
CA GLU A 91 -22.10 -1.98 6.09
C GLU A 91 -22.72 -1.30 7.31
N GLY A 92 -23.76 -0.51 7.06
CA GLY A 92 -24.51 0.23 8.06
C GLY A 92 -25.76 0.81 7.42
N PRO A 93 -26.39 1.85 8.01
CA PRO A 93 -27.56 2.51 7.41
C PRO A 93 -27.30 3.01 5.99
N LYS A 94 -26.03 3.32 5.68
CA LYS A 94 -25.52 3.57 4.33
C LYS A 94 -24.14 2.92 4.23
N ILE A 95 -23.86 2.31 3.08
CA ILE A 95 -22.51 1.81 2.76
C ILE A 95 -21.56 3.01 2.76
N ARG A 96 -20.48 2.92 3.54
CA ARG A 96 -19.47 3.97 3.65
C ARG A 96 -18.06 3.38 3.60
N PRO A 97 -17.05 4.16 3.17
CA PRO A 97 -15.66 3.76 3.35
C PRO A 97 -15.37 3.47 4.82
N TRP A 98 -14.73 2.33 5.10
CA TRP A 98 -14.22 2.05 6.43
C TRP A 98 -13.21 3.12 6.83
N ARG A 99 -13.22 3.49 8.11
CA ARG A 99 -12.37 4.54 8.66
C ARG A 99 -11.49 3.98 9.76
N LEU A 100 -10.20 4.19 9.64
CA LEU A 100 -9.25 4.00 10.70
C LEU A 100 -9.40 5.16 11.68
N VAL A 101 -9.84 4.87 12.90
CA VAL A 101 -9.93 5.84 14.00
C VAL A 101 -8.60 5.88 14.73
N MET A 102 -8.02 7.07 14.89
CA MET A 102 -6.80 7.24 15.69
C MET A 102 -7.14 7.13 17.18
N GLU A 103 -6.34 6.36 17.95
CA GLU A 103 -6.49 6.33 19.41
C GLU A 103 -6.22 7.71 20.02
N GLU A 104 -5.19 8.39 19.51
CA GLU A 104 -4.87 9.78 19.81
C GLU A 104 -4.76 10.57 18.50
N PRO A 105 -5.46 11.71 18.37
CA PRO A 105 -5.38 12.52 17.15
C PRO A 105 -3.95 12.98 16.88
N ILE A 106 -3.56 13.02 15.60
CA ILE A 106 -2.18 13.34 15.18
C ILE A 106 -2.15 14.69 14.45
N PRO A 107 -1.26 15.63 14.82
CA PRO A 107 -1.15 16.91 14.11
C PRO A 107 -0.56 16.73 12.71
N LEU A 108 -1.11 17.44 11.72
CA LEU A 108 -0.53 17.49 10.38
C LEU A 108 0.73 18.35 10.36
N GLU A 109 1.70 17.93 9.57
CA GLU A 109 2.93 18.66 9.30
C GLU A 109 2.85 19.48 8.02
N THR A 110 3.50 20.64 8.03
CA THR A 110 3.83 21.36 6.80
C THR A 110 4.98 20.67 6.07
N GLU A 111 5.21 21.03 4.81
CA GLU A 111 6.35 20.52 4.02
C GLU A 111 7.73 20.75 4.67
N LYS A 112 7.81 21.69 5.62
CA LYS A 112 9.03 22.00 6.39
C LYS A 112 9.13 21.24 7.71
N GLY A 113 8.21 20.31 7.99
CA GLY A 113 8.14 19.55 9.24
C GLY A 113 7.57 20.30 10.44
N ALA A 114 7.05 21.52 10.24
CA ALA A 114 6.40 22.25 11.33
C ALA A 114 4.97 21.73 11.56
N LEU A 115 4.62 21.44 12.82
CA LEU A 115 3.27 21.02 13.21
C LEU A 115 2.24 22.14 12.97
N THR A 116 1.05 21.75 12.51
CA THR A 116 -0.08 22.65 12.27
C THR A 116 -1.15 22.51 13.35
N ALA A 117 -2.12 23.42 13.31
CA ALA A 117 -3.33 23.38 14.12
C ALA A 117 -4.37 22.34 13.63
N LEU A 118 -4.10 21.60 12.55
CA LEU A 118 -5.00 20.59 12.01
C LEU A 118 -4.61 19.21 12.52
N TRP A 119 -5.56 18.50 13.12
CA TRP A 119 -5.36 17.21 13.77
C TRP A 119 -6.21 16.14 13.09
N VAL A 120 -5.57 15.03 12.70
CA VAL A 120 -6.22 13.87 12.08
C VAL A 120 -6.89 13.02 13.14
N HIS A 121 -8.19 12.80 13.00
CA HIS A 121 -8.97 11.88 13.86
C HIS A 121 -9.27 10.56 13.18
N GLU A 122 -9.64 10.62 11.89
CA GLU A 122 -10.02 9.44 11.15
C GLU A 122 -9.49 9.49 9.72
N LEU A 123 -9.09 8.34 9.19
CA LEU A 123 -8.61 8.18 7.82
C LEU A 123 -9.39 7.11 7.07
N SER A 124 -9.70 7.37 5.81
CA SER A 124 -10.25 6.38 4.88
C SER A 124 -9.58 6.53 3.51
N PHE A 125 -9.74 5.53 2.65
CA PHE A 125 -9.23 5.61 1.28
C PHE A 125 -9.91 6.71 0.42
N LYS A 126 -11.02 7.31 0.90
CA LYS A 126 -11.72 8.42 0.23
C LYS A 126 -11.55 9.77 0.91
N GLY A 127 -10.79 9.87 2.00
CA GLY A 127 -10.57 11.15 2.68
C GLY A 127 -10.32 11.02 4.18
N VAL A 128 -10.20 12.18 4.82
CA VAL A 128 -9.74 12.36 6.20
C VAL A 128 -10.73 13.19 7.02
N LEU A 129 -10.86 12.93 8.31
CA LEU A 129 -11.53 13.80 9.27
C LEU A 129 -10.49 14.61 10.04
N LEU A 130 -10.61 15.94 9.97
CA LEU A 130 -9.70 16.87 10.63
C LEU A 130 -10.44 17.68 11.70
N GLU A 131 -9.77 17.89 12.82
CA GLU A 131 -10.13 18.88 13.84
C GLU A 131 -9.16 20.06 13.75
N TYR A 132 -9.69 21.28 13.86
CA TYR A 132 -8.86 22.47 14.01
C TYR A 132 -8.76 22.87 15.48
N ARG A 133 -7.55 22.85 16.04
CA ARG A 133 -7.25 23.23 17.42
C ARG A 133 -6.53 24.57 17.45
N LYS A 134 -7.11 25.56 18.14
CA LYS A 134 -6.50 26.88 18.35
C LYS A 134 -5.57 26.89 19.55
#